data_AF-A0A831SW88-F1
#
_entry.id   AF-A0A831SW88-F1
#
_cell.length_a   1.000
_cell.length_b   1.000
_cell.length_c   1.000
_cell.angle_alpha   90.00
_cell.angle_beta   90.00
_cell.angle_gamma   90.00
#
_symmetry.space_group_name_H-M   'P 1'
#
loop_
_entity.id
_entity.type
_entity.pdbx_description
1 polymer ?
#
loop_
_entity_poly.entity_id
_entity_poly.type
_entity_poly.pdbx_seq_one_letter_code
_entity_poly.pdbx_strand_id
1 'polypeptide(L)'
;MYLQRCDVVDGLSPLIAVALHHGHDVRPEVLDLMMIGETDRLREEDPYTGELTSVAASRVINYVSRFEVDLNRPPSRAVYRRPEDAWGLEIWNSPLPASVVRRSMDQYRQFYNHAARLLSGIEARFGRFVVFDIHSYNCRRSGPGALPDDPMLNPD
;
A
#
# COMPACT_ATOMS: atom_id res chain seq x y z
N MET A 1 11.77 17.50 -5.18
CA MET A 1 10.59 16.92 -5.86
C MET A 1 9.86 16.12 -4.81
N TYR A 2 8.91 16.75 -4.11
CA TYR A 2 8.15 16.11 -3.04
C TYR A 2 7.32 14.98 -3.63
N LEU A 3 7.40 13.79 -3.06
CA LEU A 3 6.44 12.72 -3.30
C LEU A 3 5.09 13.23 -2.78
N GLN A 4 4.26 13.84 -3.63
CA GLN A 4 2.99 14.44 -3.21
C GLN A 4 1.99 13.44 -2.58
N ARG A 5 2.30 12.14 -2.55
CA ARG A 5 1.39 11.08 -2.10
C ARG A 5 2.05 10.05 -1.16
N CYS A 6 3.22 10.38 -0.61
CA CYS A 6 3.88 9.57 0.41
C CYS A 6 4.72 10.45 1.32
N ASP A 7 4.54 10.29 2.64
CA ASP A 7 5.39 10.92 3.64
C ASP A 7 6.56 10.01 3.98
N VAL A 8 7.77 10.57 3.96
CA VAL A 8 9.01 9.87 4.30
C VAL A 8 9.77 10.72 5.31
N VAL A 9 10.04 10.15 6.49
CA VAL A 9 10.76 10.80 7.58
C VAL A 9 11.97 9.95 7.95
N ASP A 10 13.18 10.50 7.80
CA ASP A 10 14.40 9.98 8.45
C ASP A 10 14.47 10.57 9.87
N GLY A 11 14.05 9.78 10.86
CA GLY A 11 14.07 10.18 12.26
C GLY A 11 15.38 9.86 12.96
N LEU A 12 16.46 9.59 12.22
CA LEU A 12 17.75 9.18 12.75
C LEU A 12 17.65 7.93 13.65
N SER A 13 16.80 6.98 13.26
CA SER A 13 16.57 5.72 13.98
C SER A 13 16.82 4.51 13.08
N PRO A 14 17.46 3.43 13.59
CA PRO A 14 17.56 2.16 12.89
C PRO A 14 16.24 1.37 12.87
N LEU A 15 15.21 1.83 13.58
CA LEU A 15 13.86 1.30 13.50
C LEU A 15 13.03 2.18 12.56
N ILE A 16 12.40 1.55 11.56
CA ILE A 16 11.54 2.20 10.57
C ILE A 16 10.15 1.58 10.66
N ALA A 17 9.10 2.41 10.76
CA ALA A 17 7.72 1.95 10.63
C ALA A 17 7.12 2.38 9.29
N VAL A 18 6.45 1.47 8.60
CA VAL A 18 5.89 1.66 7.26
C VAL A 18 4.41 1.36 7.30
N ALA A 19 3.60 2.17 6.62
CA ALA A 19 2.20 1.91 6.36
C ALA A 19 1.94 2.03 4.86
N LEU A 20 2.05 0.91 4.13
CA LEU A 20 1.92 0.86 2.68
C LEU A 20 0.46 0.99 2.21
N HIS A 21 -0.49 0.48 2.98
CA HIS A 21 -1.92 0.41 2.62
C HIS A 21 -2.79 1.40 3.38
N HIS A 22 -2.18 2.42 4.01
CA HIS A 22 -2.88 3.48 4.73
C HIS A 22 -3.81 4.32 3.85
N GLY A 23 -3.37 4.57 2.61
CA GLY A 23 -3.97 5.53 1.71
C GLY A 23 -5.26 5.09 1.04
N HIS A 24 -6.16 6.05 0.83
CA HIS A 24 -7.38 5.88 0.02
C HIS A 24 -7.34 6.68 -1.28
N ASP A 25 -6.30 7.48 -1.53
CA ASP A 25 -6.30 8.38 -2.67
C ASP A 25 -6.20 7.59 -3.98
N VAL A 26 -7.03 7.95 -4.96
CA VAL A 26 -6.98 7.42 -6.32
C VAL A 26 -6.94 8.58 -7.32
N ARG A 27 -6.06 8.51 -8.32
CA ARG A 27 -6.07 9.47 -9.42
C ARG A 27 -7.42 9.45 -10.16
N PRO A 28 -8.00 10.61 -10.54
CA PRO A 28 -9.30 10.66 -11.20
C PRO A 28 -9.41 9.73 -12.42
N GLU A 29 -8.39 9.68 -13.29
CA GLU A 29 -8.43 8.82 -14.48
C GLU A 29 -8.39 7.31 -14.17
N VAL A 30 -7.94 6.94 -12.97
CA VAL A 30 -7.96 5.55 -12.50
C VAL A 30 -9.31 5.24 -11.88
N LEU A 31 -9.86 6.18 -11.10
CA LEU A 31 -11.16 6.05 -10.45
C LEU A 31 -12.29 5.85 -11.49
N ASP A 32 -12.24 6.58 -12.61
CA ASP A 32 -13.20 6.43 -13.72
C ASP A 32 -13.21 5.01 -14.34
N LEU A 33 -12.12 4.26 -14.18
CA LEU A 33 -11.98 2.89 -14.69
C LEU A 33 -12.35 1.83 -13.66
N MET A 34 -12.49 2.20 -12.38
CA MET A 34 -12.76 1.25 -11.29
C MET A 34 -14.22 0.79 -11.30
N MET A 35 -14.40 -0.53 -11.24
CA MET A 35 -15.68 -1.17 -10.92
C MET A 35 -15.88 -1.27 -9.41
N ILE A 36 -14.81 -1.53 -8.66
CA ILE A 36 -14.85 -1.66 -7.21
C ILE A 36 -15.29 -0.34 -6.56
N GLY A 37 -16.29 -0.42 -5.69
CA GLY A 37 -16.84 0.73 -4.97
C GLY A 37 -15.91 1.25 -3.87
N GLU A 38 -16.16 2.49 -3.43
CA GLU A 38 -15.39 3.12 -2.35
C GLU A 38 -15.40 2.31 -1.05
N THR A 39 -16.58 1.83 -0.64
CA THR A 39 -16.74 1.01 0.56
C THR A 39 -15.97 -0.29 0.48
N ASP A 40 -15.96 -0.94 -0.69
CA ASP A 40 -15.23 -2.20 -0.88
C ASP A 40 -13.72 -1.98 -0.89
N ARG A 41 -13.24 -0.85 -1.45
CA ARG A 41 -11.84 -0.46 -1.35
C ARG A 41 -11.42 -0.25 0.11
N LEU A 42 -12.19 0.54 0.88
CA LEU A 42 -11.92 0.78 2.30
C LEU A 42 -11.92 -0.50 3.16
N ARG A 43 -12.61 -1.56 2.72
CA ARG A 43 -12.62 -2.85 3.42
C ARG A 43 -11.33 -3.65 3.25
N GLU A 44 -10.59 -3.42 2.16
CA GLU A 44 -9.36 -4.15 1.83
C GLU A 44 -8.09 -3.29 1.93
N GLU A 45 -8.26 -1.99 2.16
CA GLU A 45 -7.21 -1.07 2.59
C GLU A 45 -7.06 -1.09 4.13
N ASP A 46 -6.00 -0.44 4.60
CA ASP A 46 -5.58 -0.50 6.00
C ASP A 46 -5.68 0.91 6.60
N PRO A 47 -6.88 1.53 6.67
CA PRO A 47 -7.02 2.91 7.09
C PRO A 47 -6.47 3.11 8.50
N TYR A 48 -5.92 4.32 8.74
CA TYR A 48 -5.32 4.74 10.01
C TYR A 48 -4.03 4.00 10.45
N THR A 49 -3.52 3.02 9.69
CA THR A 49 -2.20 2.39 10.01
C THR A 49 -1.04 3.39 10.02
N GLY A 50 -1.14 4.48 9.27
CA GLY A 50 -0.22 5.62 9.32
C GLY A 50 -0.02 6.20 10.73
N GLU A 51 -1.06 6.21 11.58
CA GLU A 51 -0.96 6.69 12.97
C GLU A 51 -0.11 5.75 13.83
N LEU A 52 -0.20 4.45 13.58
CA LEU A 52 0.56 3.42 14.27
C LEU A 52 2.06 3.50 13.95
N THR A 53 2.46 4.15 12.87
CA THR A 53 3.89 4.37 12.55
C THR A 53 4.63 5.23 13.57
N SER A 54 3.90 5.92 14.46
CA SER A 54 4.49 6.70 15.57
C SER A 54 5.33 5.88 16.56
N VAL A 55 5.27 4.54 16.49
CA VAL A 55 6.15 3.64 17.24
C VAL A 55 7.64 3.77 16.86
N ALA A 56 7.95 4.38 15.72
CA ALA A 56 9.31 4.60 15.24
C ALA A 56 9.53 6.06 14.83
N ALA A 57 10.74 6.59 15.09
CA ALA A 57 11.10 7.94 14.67
C ALA A 57 11.27 8.06 13.13
N SER A 58 11.82 7.03 12.50
CA SER A 58 11.87 6.92 11.04
C SER A 58 10.57 6.27 10.55
N ARG A 59 9.90 6.87 9.57
CA ARG A 59 8.62 6.34 9.09
C ARG A 59 8.33 6.64 7.62
N VAL A 60 7.51 5.78 7.02
CA VAL A 60 7.00 5.90 5.65
C VAL A 60 5.50 5.68 5.65
N ILE A 61 4.73 6.64 5.16
CA ILE A 61 3.26 6.55 5.05
C ILE A 61 2.88 6.75 3.59
N ASN A 62 2.19 5.80 2.99
CA ASN A 62 1.68 5.92 1.63
C ASN A 62 0.20 6.34 1.65
N TYR A 63 -0.15 7.39 0.88
CA TYR A 63 -1.52 7.90 0.78
C TYR A 63 -2.25 7.38 -0.47
N VAL A 64 -1.57 6.67 -1.36
CA VAL A 64 -2.17 6.05 -2.54
C VAL A 64 -2.88 4.76 -2.19
N SER A 65 -4.13 4.60 -2.65
CA SER A 65 -4.86 3.34 -2.57
C SER A 65 -4.08 2.19 -3.20
N ARG A 66 -4.07 1.05 -2.52
CA ARG A 66 -3.47 -0.20 -3.03
C ARG A 66 -4.11 -0.67 -4.35
N PHE A 67 -5.34 -0.23 -4.64
CA PHE A 67 -6.04 -0.56 -5.88
C PHE A 67 -5.53 0.24 -7.09
N GLU A 68 -4.88 1.38 -6.89
CA GLU A 68 -4.17 2.09 -7.96
C GLU A 68 -2.81 1.44 -8.27
N VAL A 69 -2.06 1.11 -7.21
CA VAL A 69 -0.80 0.39 -7.25
C VAL A 69 -0.48 -0.21 -5.88
N ASP A 70 -0.35 -1.53 -5.79
CA ASP A 70 0.00 -2.22 -4.56
C ASP A 70 1.53 -2.28 -4.40
N LEU A 71 2.05 -1.48 -3.47
CA LEU A 71 3.46 -1.43 -3.11
C LEU A 71 3.93 -2.68 -2.34
N ASN A 72 3.04 -3.52 -1.83
CA ASN A 72 3.38 -4.79 -1.18
C ASN A 72 3.33 -5.99 -2.16
N ARG A 73 3.42 -5.71 -3.46
CA ARG A 73 3.48 -6.72 -4.54
C ARG A 73 4.74 -6.55 -5.37
N PRO A 74 5.24 -7.64 -5.98
CA PRO A 74 6.33 -7.53 -6.95
C PRO A 74 5.86 -6.71 -8.18
N PRO A 75 6.78 -6.09 -8.94
CA PRO A 75 6.42 -5.16 -10.02
C PRO A 75 5.48 -5.74 -11.08
N SER A 76 5.55 -7.05 -11.33
CA SER A 76 4.67 -7.77 -12.28
C SER A 76 3.23 -7.89 -11.81
N ARG A 77 2.96 -7.71 -10.52
CA ARG A 77 1.64 -7.84 -9.86
C ARG A 77 1.21 -6.59 -9.08
N ALA A 78 1.96 -5.49 -9.17
CA ALA A 78 1.67 -4.25 -8.46
C ALA A 78 0.43 -3.52 -9.00
N VAL A 79 -0.01 -3.80 -10.23
CA VAL A 79 -1.29 -3.34 -10.76
C VAL A 79 -2.12 -4.57 -11.05
N TYR A 80 -3.23 -4.73 -10.33
CA TYR A 80 -4.13 -5.86 -10.51
C TYR A 80 -4.70 -5.88 -11.92
N ARG A 81 -4.66 -7.04 -12.58
CA ARG A 81 -5.19 -7.18 -13.95
C ARG A 81 -6.38 -8.12 -14.00
N ARG A 82 -6.43 -9.08 -13.08
CA ARG A 82 -7.48 -10.08 -13.00
C ARG A 82 -8.01 -10.19 -11.57
N PRO A 83 -9.25 -10.67 -11.37
CA PRO A 83 -9.80 -10.87 -10.03
C PRO A 83 -8.91 -11.74 -9.14
N GLU A 84 -8.23 -12.75 -9.70
CA GLU A 84 -7.30 -13.61 -8.95
C GLU A 84 -6.11 -12.84 -8.35
N ASP A 85 -5.75 -11.68 -8.91
CA ASP A 85 -4.71 -10.80 -8.35
C ASP A 85 -5.22 -10.03 -7.11
N ALA A 86 -6.54 -9.96 -6.92
CA ALA A 86 -7.23 -9.13 -5.96
C ALA A 86 -8.31 -9.91 -5.17
N TRP A 87 -8.02 -11.13 -4.71
CA TRP A 87 -8.92 -11.94 -3.88
C TRP A 87 -10.31 -12.20 -4.49
N GLY A 88 -10.39 -12.26 -5.82
CA GLY A 88 -11.63 -12.46 -6.56
C GLY A 88 -12.44 -11.19 -6.80
N LEU A 89 -11.93 -10.02 -6.44
CA LEU A 89 -12.61 -8.74 -6.64
C LEU A 89 -12.48 -8.26 -8.09
N GLU A 90 -13.61 -7.87 -8.68
CA GLU A 90 -13.64 -7.20 -9.97
C GLU A 90 -13.26 -5.72 -9.79
N ILE A 91 -12.00 -5.40 -10.09
CA ILE A 91 -11.47 -4.05 -9.84
C ILE A 91 -11.83 -3.07 -10.95
N TRP A 92 -11.89 -3.52 -12.21
CA TRP A 92 -11.95 -2.64 -13.39
C TRP A 92 -13.19 -2.90 -14.25
N ASN A 93 -13.84 -1.84 -14.71
CA ASN A 93 -14.94 -1.93 -15.67
C ASN A 93 -14.48 -2.28 -17.09
N SER A 94 -13.19 -2.08 -17.38
CA SER A 94 -12.58 -2.35 -18.68
C SER A 94 -11.06 -2.59 -18.52
N PRO A 95 -10.39 -3.20 -19.52
CA PRO A 95 -8.94 -3.33 -19.50
C PRO A 95 -8.24 -1.96 -19.36
N LEU A 96 -7.28 -1.86 -18.45
CA LEU A 96 -6.55 -0.62 -18.20
C LEU A 96 -5.74 -0.16 -19.44
N PRO A 97 -5.81 1.12 -19.82
CA PRO A 97 -4.93 1.69 -20.83
C PRO A 97 -3.45 1.58 -20.42
N ALA A 98 -2.58 1.29 -21.38
CA ALA A 98 -1.15 1.13 -21.12
C ALA A 98 -0.49 2.38 -20.50
N SER A 99 -1.00 3.58 -20.80
CA SER A 99 -0.54 4.85 -20.22
C SER A 99 -0.86 4.94 -18.72
N VAL A 100 -2.05 4.49 -18.30
CA VAL A 100 -2.48 4.47 -16.90
C VAL A 100 -1.60 3.54 -16.08
N VAL A 101 -1.37 2.32 -16.60
CA VAL A 101 -0.48 1.32 -15.97
C VAL A 101 0.95 1.87 -15.87
N ARG A 102 1.46 2.51 -16.93
CA ARG A 102 2.81 3.09 -16.92
C ARG A 102 2.96 4.12 -15.80
N ARG A 103 1.99 5.04 -15.66
CA ARG A 103 2.01 6.08 -14.62
C ARG A 103 1.91 5.48 -13.21
N SER A 104 1.14 4.42 -13.00
CA SER A 104 1.14 3.67 -11.72
C SER A 104 2.52 3.05 -11.44
N MET A 105 3.14 2.43 -12.45
CA MET A 105 4.47 1.83 -12.29
C MET A 105 5.59 2.86 -12.11
N ASP A 106 5.43 4.09 -12.62
CA ASP A 106 6.37 5.18 -12.35
C ASP A 106 6.28 5.64 -10.89
N GLN A 107 5.10 5.62 -10.28
CA GLN A 107 4.95 5.84 -8.83
C GLN A 107 5.61 4.71 -8.03
N TYR A 108 5.37 3.46 -8.41
CA TYR A 108 6.03 2.28 -7.80
C TYR A 108 7.56 2.43 -7.79
N ARG A 109 8.16 2.74 -8.94
CA ARG A 109 9.62 2.92 -9.05
C ARG A 109 10.12 4.08 -8.21
N GLN A 110 9.41 5.20 -8.20
CA GLN A 110 9.78 6.36 -7.39
C GLN A 110 9.74 6.05 -5.90
N PHE A 111 8.72 5.33 -5.44
CA PHE A 111 8.62 4.86 -4.06
C PHE A 111 9.83 4.02 -3.67
N TYR A 112 10.12 2.95 -4.43
CA TYR A 112 11.22 2.05 -4.10
C TYR A 112 12.60 2.70 -4.23
N ASN A 113 12.78 3.66 -5.15
CA ASN A 113 14.01 4.46 -5.22
C ASN A 113 14.20 5.31 -3.96
N HIS A 114 13.14 5.88 -3.40
CA HIS A 114 13.22 6.65 -2.15
C HIS A 114 13.40 5.75 -0.94
N ALA A 115 12.68 4.63 -0.87
CA ALA A 115 12.87 3.62 0.18
C ALA A 115 14.32 3.12 0.20
N ALA A 116 14.89 2.78 -0.96
CA ALA A 116 16.29 2.37 -1.06
C ALA A 116 17.26 3.44 -0.52
N ARG A 117 17.06 4.72 -0.88
CA ARG A 117 17.90 5.82 -0.36
C ARG A 117 17.79 5.97 1.16
N LEU A 118 16.58 5.90 1.71
CA LEU A 118 16.35 5.96 3.16
C LEU A 118 17.07 4.81 3.86
N LEU A 119 16.83 3.57 3.42
CA LEU A 119 17.39 2.37 4.05
C LEU A 119 18.91 2.31 3.94
N SER A 120 19.49 2.63 2.77
CA SER A 120 20.95 2.74 2.62
C SER A 120 21.54 3.81 3.54
N GLY A 121 20.85 4.94 3.72
CA GLY A 121 21.29 6.01 4.62
C GLY A 121 21.29 5.58 6.09
N ILE A 122 20.27 4.84 6.51
CA ILE A 122 20.16 4.29 7.87
C ILE A 122 21.20 3.19 8.08
N GLU A 123 21.38 2.27 7.12
CA GLU A 123 22.39 1.21 7.17
C GLU A 123 23.80 1.79 7.28
N ALA A 124 24.14 2.80 6.48
CA ALA A 124 25.44 3.46 6.54
C ALA A 124 25.70 4.11 7.91
N ARG A 125 24.66 4.57 8.61
CA ARG A 125 24.76 5.27 9.89
C ARG A 125 24.79 4.33 11.10
N PHE A 126 24.03 3.24 11.06
CA PHE A 126 23.82 2.33 12.20
C PHE A 126 24.35 0.91 11.99
N GLY A 127 24.79 0.58 10.77
CA GLY A 127 25.26 -0.76 10.37
C GLY A 127 24.15 -1.80 10.19
N ARG A 128 22.91 -1.51 10.61
CA ARG A 128 21.73 -2.37 10.51
C ARG A 128 20.45 -1.56 10.70
N PHE A 129 19.33 -2.12 10.29
CA PHE A 129 18.00 -1.58 10.54
C PHE A 129 16.94 -2.67 10.69
N VAL A 130 15.77 -2.29 11.20
CA VAL A 130 14.57 -3.11 11.27
C VAL A 130 13.42 -2.32 10.64
N VAL A 131 12.65 -2.97 9.77
CA VAL A 131 11.45 -2.41 9.16
C VAL A 131 10.22 -3.12 9.74
N PHE A 132 9.30 -2.35 10.29
CA PHE A 132 7.94 -2.81 10.61
C PHE A 132 7.01 -2.35 9.49
N ASP A 133 6.50 -3.31 8.72
CA ASP A 133 5.42 -3.06 7.76
C ASP A 133 4.09 -3.29 8.48
N ILE A 134 3.39 -2.21 8.81
CA ILE A 134 2.22 -2.22 9.67
C ILE A 134 0.97 -2.34 8.80
N HIS A 135 0.22 -3.41 9.02
CA HIS A 135 -1.01 -3.72 8.33
C HIS A 135 -2.19 -3.82 9.30
N SER A 136 -3.40 -3.70 8.74
CA SER A 136 -4.65 -4.04 9.42
C SER A 136 -5.59 -4.74 8.45
N TYR A 137 -6.54 -5.52 8.96
CA TYR A 137 -7.48 -6.22 8.09
C TYR A 137 -8.85 -6.38 8.75
N ASN A 138 -9.87 -6.58 7.91
CA ASN A 138 -11.20 -6.95 8.37
C ASN A 138 -11.28 -8.46 8.63
N CYS A 139 -11.33 -8.86 9.91
CA CYS A 139 -11.47 -10.27 10.28
C CYS A 139 -12.80 -10.90 9.83
N ARG A 140 -13.83 -10.09 9.55
CA ARG A 140 -15.10 -10.51 8.96
C ARG A 140 -15.10 -10.22 7.47
N ARG A 141 -14.44 -11.05 6.67
CA ARG A 141 -14.26 -10.77 5.23
C ARG A 141 -15.59 -10.84 4.48
N SER A 142 -16.45 -11.78 4.84
CA SER A 142 -17.79 -11.97 4.26
C SER A 142 -18.81 -10.86 4.59
N GLY A 143 -18.40 -9.84 5.36
CA GLY A 143 -19.21 -8.64 5.64
C GLY A 143 -19.27 -8.28 7.12
N PRO A 144 -19.71 -7.05 7.47
CA PRO A 144 -19.64 -6.54 8.85
C PRO A 144 -20.46 -7.35 9.86
N GLY A 145 -21.53 -8.01 9.42
CA GLY A 145 -22.38 -8.89 10.23
C GLY A 145 -22.00 -10.37 10.19
N ALA A 146 -20.98 -10.75 9.44
CA ALA A 146 -20.54 -12.14 9.34
C ALA A 146 -19.78 -12.58 10.60
N LEU A 147 -19.61 -13.89 10.75
CA LEU A 147 -18.62 -14.42 11.70
C LEU A 147 -17.21 -14.03 11.24
N PRO A 148 -16.25 -13.88 12.17
CA PRO A 148 -14.85 -13.80 11.81
C PRO A 148 -14.44 -15.03 10.98
N ASP A 149 -13.62 -14.81 9.97
CA ASP A 149 -12.99 -15.87 9.22
C ASP A 149 -11.98 -16.63 10.10
N ASP A 150 -11.58 -17.82 9.66
CA ASP A 150 -10.56 -18.61 10.36
C ASP A 150 -9.26 -17.79 10.48
N PRO A 151 -8.79 -17.48 11.70
CA PRO A 151 -7.56 -16.71 11.89
C PRO A 151 -6.34 -17.41 11.26
N MET A 152 -6.34 -18.74 11.17
CA MET A 152 -5.24 -19.51 10.57
C MET A 152 -5.14 -19.36 9.04
N LEU A 153 -6.17 -18.83 8.40
CA LEU A 153 -6.22 -18.59 6.95
C LEU A 153 -5.99 -17.12 6.58
N ASN A 154 -5.83 -16.26 7.58
CA ASN A 154 -5.53 -14.85 7.40
C ASN A 154 -4.05 -14.58 7.69
N PRO A 155 -3.46 -13.53 7.11
CA PRO A 155 -2.12 -13.11 7.50
C PRO A 155 -2.10 -12.72 8.99
N ASP A 156 -1.18 -13.32 9.75
CA ASP A 156 -0.82 -12.91 11.12
C ASP A 156 -0.14 -11.53 11.13
#